data_AF-A0A7I9W3N1-F1
#
_entry.id   AF-A0A7I9W3N1-F1
#
_cell.length_a   1.000
_cell.length_b   1.000
_cell.length_c   1.000
_cell.angle_alpha   90.00
_cell.angle_beta   90.00
_cell.angle_gamma   90.00
#
_symmetry.space_group_name_H-M   'P 1'
#
loop_
_entity.id
_entity.type
_entity.pdbx_description
1 polymer ?
#
loop_
_entity_poly.entity_id
_entity_poly.type
_entity_poly.pdbx_seq_one_letter_code
_entity_poly.pdbx_strand_id
1 'polypeptide(L)'
;MSIIVAFDDIANSDLVVAGIYKGGTRGTVADDPISKLVPVGNQGGFRYKGSPVKGSVRIAVVYTSGVEEEWPDHLDESTGILTYYGDNRRPGQDLLGTQRKGNLLLEKVFAASFGTAADRMKIPPFLFLEKVGTGRDVIFRGLLAPGAEGFPPEEALKAIWRESIEGPYENYESRFTVLNVGRVRRTWIDAVVKGIPPVEAPDCPSAWRSWVTSRSYDVSRLLVTSTYSSSSSIRSERSPLSAGSDSANFR
;
A
#
# COMPACT_ATOMS: atom_id res chain seq x y z
N MET A 1 -14.40 -2.99 -13.54
CA MET A 1 -13.78 -2.66 -14.84
C MET A 1 -12.46 -2.00 -14.53
N SER A 2 -11.34 -2.68 -14.74
CA SER A 2 -10.00 -2.13 -14.49
C SER A 2 -9.61 -1.21 -15.65
N ILE A 3 -8.96 -0.09 -15.34
CA ILE A 3 -8.45 0.87 -16.32
C ILE A 3 -6.94 0.73 -16.45
N ILE A 4 -6.37 1.13 -17.59
CA ILE A 4 -4.94 1.32 -17.76
C ILE A 4 -4.71 2.78 -18.14
N VAL A 5 -3.88 3.49 -17.37
CA VAL A 5 -3.54 4.89 -17.60
C VAL A 5 -2.09 4.98 -18.05
N ALA A 6 -1.87 5.55 -19.24
CA ALA A 6 -0.53 5.75 -19.78
C ALA A 6 0.26 6.77 -18.95
N PHE A 7 1.59 6.63 -18.91
CA PHE A 7 2.47 7.43 -18.05
C PHE A 7 2.33 8.95 -18.22
N ASP A 8 1.97 9.42 -19.42
CA ASP A 8 1.79 10.83 -19.72
C ASP A 8 0.42 11.39 -19.31
N ASP A 9 -0.58 10.52 -19.14
CA ASP A 9 -1.94 10.89 -18.73
C ASP A 9 -2.12 10.89 -17.20
N ILE A 10 -1.20 10.26 -16.47
CA ILE A 10 -1.27 10.05 -15.01
C ILE A 10 -1.54 11.34 -14.24
N ALA A 11 -0.89 12.44 -14.61
CA ALA A 11 -0.98 13.70 -13.88
C ALA A 11 -2.40 14.27 -13.84
N ASN A 12 -3.25 13.90 -14.80
CA ASN A 12 -4.63 14.38 -14.92
C ASN A 12 -5.67 13.29 -14.60
N SER A 13 -5.24 12.08 -14.25
CA SER A 13 -6.16 10.96 -14.03
C SER A 13 -6.72 10.91 -12.60
N ASP A 14 -7.97 10.44 -12.49
CA ASP A 14 -8.52 9.94 -11.23
C ASP A 14 -7.79 8.65 -10.80
N LEU A 15 -7.81 8.34 -9.50
CA LEU A 15 -7.36 7.06 -8.97
C LEU A 15 -8.53 6.08 -8.81
N VAL A 16 -8.68 5.15 -9.75
CA VAL A 16 -9.69 4.09 -9.76
C VAL A 16 -9.11 2.80 -9.17
N VAL A 17 -9.86 2.16 -8.25
CA VAL A 17 -9.47 0.87 -7.64
C VAL A 17 -9.28 -0.17 -8.74
N ALA A 18 -8.21 -0.96 -8.62
CA ALA A 18 -7.73 -1.92 -9.63
C ALA A 18 -7.31 -1.28 -10.97
N GLY A 19 -7.17 0.04 -11.04
CA GLY A 19 -6.55 0.73 -12.17
C GLY A 19 -5.03 0.55 -12.16
N ILE A 20 -4.45 0.29 -13.33
CA ILE A 20 -3.00 0.18 -13.55
C ILE A 20 -2.49 1.52 -14.12
N TYR A 21 -1.47 2.09 -13.47
CA TYR A 21 -0.83 3.33 -13.87
C TYR A 21 0.58 3.01 -14.33
N LYS A 22 0.83 3.24 -15.62
CA LYS A 22 2.06 2.81 -16.28
C LYS A 22 3.25 3.63 -15.82
N GLY A 23 4.37 2.99 -15.52
CA GLY A 23 5.65 3.65 -15.31
C GLY A 23 6.25 4.14 -16.63
N GLY A 24 7.22 5.03 -16.53
CA GLY A 24 8.04 5.44 -17.68
C GLY A 24 9.02 4.33 -18.11
N THR A 25 9.67 4.54 -19.25
CA THR A 25 10.56 3.55 -19.88
C THR A 25 12.00 4.05 -20.04
N ARG A 26 12.37 5.19 -19.43
CA ARG A 26 13.68 5.81 -19.60
C ARG A 26 14.82 5.11 -18.82
N GLY A 27 14.48 4.20 -17.92
CA GLY A 27 15.42 3.53 -17.01
C GLY A 27 15.84 4.36 -15.80
N THR A 28 15.18 5.49 -15.51
CA THR A 28 15.58 6.43 -14.46
C THR A 28 14.57 6.50 -13.32
N VAL A 29 14.93 7.14 -12.20
CA VAL A 29 13.99 7.38 -11.09
C VAL A 29 12.80 8.26 -11.50
N ALA A 30 12.89 8.98 -12.62
CA ALA A 30 11.79 9.78 -13.17
C ALA A 30 10.67 8.92 -13.76
N ASP A 31 10.89 7.62 -13.98
CA ASP A 31 9.87 6.70 -14.50
C ASP A 31 8.90 6.21 -13.42
N ASP A 32 9.06 6.67 -12.17
CA ASP A 32 8.15 6.37 -11.06
C ASP A 32 6.76 7.02 -11.28
N PRO A 33 5.70 6.24 -11.49
CA PRO A 33 4.36 6.79 -11.76
C PRO A 33 3.74 7.45 -10.51
N ILE A 34 4.14 7.02 -9.31
CA ILE A 34 3.59 7.53 -8.04
C ILE A 34 3.85 9.04 -7.92
N SER A 35 5.07 9.48 -8.23
CA SER A 35 5.43 10.91 -8.19
C SER A 35 4.63 11.79 -9.17
N LYS A 36 4.09 11.20 -10.25
CA LYS A 36 3.15 11.87 -11.17
C LYS A 36 1.70 11.83 -10.67
N LEU A 37 1.30 10.75 -9.98
CA LEU A 37 -0.03 10.63 -9.37
C LEU A 37 -0.22 11.61 -8.21
N VAL A 38 0.79 11.72 -7.37
CA VAL A 38 0.79 12.55 -6.17
C VAL A 38 2.22 13.09 -6.00
N PRO A 39 2.41 14.39 -5.70
CA PRO A 39 3.74 14.99 -5.62
C PRO A 39 4.48 14.62 -4.32
N VAL A 40 4.76 13.33 -4.15
CA VAL A 40 5.52 12.72 -3.06
C VAL A 40 6.89 12.27 -3.57
N GLY A 41 7.78 11.81 -2.68
CA GLY A 41 9.06 11.24 -3.08
C GLY A 41 8.91 10.02 -4.00
N ASN A 42 9.95 9.70 -4.78
CA ASN A 42 9.94 8.61 -5.76
C ASN A 42 10.59 7.30 -5.26
N GLN A 43 10.84 7.19 -3.95
CA GLN A 43 11.50 6.04 -3.32
C GLN A 43 10.96 5.78 -1.91
N GLY A 44 11.07 4.53 -1.49
CA GLY A 44 10.60 4.04 -0.19
C GLY A 44 9.14 3.59 -0.22
N GLY A 45 8.73 2.88 0.84
CA GLY A 45 7.37 2.41 1.01
C GLY A 45 6.41 3.50 1.47
N PHE A 46 6.77 4.25 2.52
CA PHE A 46 6.07 5.49 2.88
C PHE A 46 6.57 6.67 2.08
N ARG A 47 5.66 7.34 1.39
CA ARG A 47 5.95 8.57 0.63
C ARG A 47 4.88 9.60 0.95
N TYR A 48 5.27 10.83 1.25
CA TYR A 48 4.30 11.83 1.68
C TYR A 48 4.68 13.24 1.21
N LYS A 49 3.69 14.14 1.21
CA LYS A 49 3.89 15.58 0.98
C LYS A 49 3.73 16.32 2.30
N GLY A 50 4.81 16.93 2.77
CA GLY A 50 4.88 17.63 4.06
C GLY A 50 5.94 17.01 4.96
N SER A 51 5.81 17.20 6.27
CA SER A 51 6.77 16.69 7.26
C SER A 51 6.05 16.06 8.47
N PRO A 52 6.31 14.77 8.77
CA PRO A 52 5.83 14.12 10.00
C PRO A 52 6.31 14.84 11.25
N VAL A 53 7.57 15.29 11.26
CA VAL A 53 8.16 16.04 12.39
C VAL A 53 7.35 17.31 12.67
N LYS A 54 7.05 18.10 11.62
CA LYS A 54 6.29 19.34 11.73
C LYS A 54 4.76 19.15 11.80
N GLY A 55 4.25 17.91 11.72
CA GLY A 55 2.80 17.65 11.67
C GLY A 55 2.10 18.27 10.46
N SER A 56 2.79 18.38 9.33
CA SER A 56 2.31 19.10 8.12
C SER A 56 2.06 18.19 6.93
N VAL A 57 1.98 16.88 7.15
CA VAL A 57 1.70 15.91 6.09
C VAL A 57 0.28 16.13 5.57
N ARG A 58 0.15 16.35 4.26
CA ARG A 58 -1.14 16.62 3.60
C ARG A 58 -1.73 15.38 2.97
N ILE A 59 -0.87 14.53 2.42
CA ILE A 59 -1.23 13.27 1.77
C ILE A 59 -0.05 12.32 1.89
N ALA A 60 -0.35 11.04 2.00
CA ALA A 60 0.61 9.97 2.06
C ALA A 60 0.26 8.86 1.05
N VAL A 61 1.28 8.13 0.66
CA VAL A 61 1.22 6.91 -0.14
C VAL A 61 1.87 5.81 0.67
N VAL A 62 1.16 4.69 0.75
CA VAL A 62 1.71 3.39 1.15
C VAL A 62 2.01 2.64 -0.14
N TYR A 63 3.27 2.30 -0.35
CA TYR A 63 3.72 1.55 -1.51
C TYR A 63 4.36 0.25 -1.07
N THR A 64 3.90 -0.86 -1.63
CA THR A 64 4.59 -2.15 -1.49
C THR A 64 5.00 -2.69 -2.86
N SER A 65 6.15 -3.37 -2.87
CA SER A 65 6.63 -4.12 -4.03
C SER A 65 6.14 -5.57 -4.04
N GLY A 66 5.65 -6.07 -2.90
CA GLY A 66 5.19 -7.45 -2.72
C GLY A 66 6.29 -8.52 -2.71
N VAL A 67 7.58 -8.13 -2.76
CA VAL A 67 8.71 -9.09 -2.86
C VAL A 67 9.52 -9.25 -1.57
N GLU A 68 9.25 -8.44 -0.55
CA GLU A 68 10.03 -8.46 0.69
C GLU A 68 9.49 -9.52 1.66
N GLU A 69 10.08 -10.71 1.65
CA GLU A 69 9.61 -11.84 2.48
C GLU A 69 9.67 -11.57 3.99
N GLU A 70 10.68 -10.80 4.46
CA GLU A 70 10.82 -10.42 5.88
C GLU A 70 9.69 -9.49 6.36
N TRP A 71 9.10 -8.75 5.41
CA TRP A 71 8.07 -7.74 5.63
C TRP A 71 6.86 -8.05 4.75
N PRO A 72 6.05 -9.06 5.13
CA PRO A 72 4.95 -9.56 4.32
C PRO A 72 3.76 -8.60 4.37
N ASP A 73 3.93 -7.40 3.81
CA ASP A 73 2.83 -6.47 3.58
C ASP A 73 1.70 -7.21 2.85
N HIS A 74 0.49 -7.21 3.43
CA HIS A 74 -0.59 -8.06 2.96
C HIS A 74 -1.94 -7.36 3.06
N LEU A 75 -2.64 -7.31 1.93
CA LEU A 75 -4.04 -6.92 1.89
C LEU A 75 -4.91 -8.18 1.87
N ASP A 76 -5.65 -8.40 2.95
CA ASP A 76 -6.72 -9.40 2.96
C ASP A 76 -7.93 -8.82 2.22
N GLU A 77 -8.16 -9.31 1.01
CA GLU A 77 -9.25 -8.83 0.15
C GLU A 77 -10.64 -9.16 0.69
N SER A 78 -10.77 -10.16 1.57
CA SER A 78 -12.04 -10.57 2.16
C SER A 78 -12.49 -9.63 3.27
N THR A 79 -11.53 -9.10 4.04
CA THR A 79 -11.78 -8.17 5.15
C THR A 79 -11.49 -6.71 4.78
N GLY A 80 -10.78 -6.47 3.67
CA GLY A 80 -10.31 -5.15 3.26
C GLY A 80 -9.25 -4.56 4.21
N ILE A 81 -8.61 -5.40 5.02
CA ILE A 81 -7.58 -4.98 5.98
C ILE A 81 -6.21 -5.15 5.34
N LEU A 82 -5.45 -4.06 5.30
CA LEU A 82 -4.04 -4.05 4.94
C LEU A 82 -3.19 -4.12 6.22
N THR A 83 -2.41 -5.18 6.36
CA THR A 83 -1.26 -5.23 7.26
C THR A 83 -0.05 -4.66 6.53
N TYR A 84 0.58 -3.64 7.08
CA TYR A 84 1.73 -2.97 6.47
C TYR A 84 2.82 -2.68 7.50
N TYR A 85 4.08 -2.91 7.13
CA TYR A 85 5.22 -2.79 8.04
C TYR A 85 5.98 -1.47 7.90
N GLY A 86 6.42 -0.98 9.06
CA GLY A 86 7.14 0.27 9.24
C GLY A 86 8.46 0.38 8.47
N ASP A 87 9.07 1.57 8.52
CA ASP A 87 10.33 1.87 7.81
C ASP A 87 11.60 1.66 8.64
N ASN A 88 11.50 1.05 9.83
CA ASN A 88 12.67 0.58 10.58
C ASN A 88 12.99 -0.88 10.24
N ARG A 89 13.80 -1.11 9.20
CA ARG A 89 14.07 -2.45 8.65
C ARG A 89 15.50 -2.95 8.89
N ARG A 90 16.21 -2.39 9.86
CA ARG A 90 17.56 -2.80 10.25
C ARG A 90 17.90 -2.35 11.66
N PRO A 91 18.84 -3.02 12.35
CA PRO A 91 19.34 -2.58 13.65
C PRO A 91 20.05 -1.23 13.61
N GLY A 92 20.34 -0.71 14.81
CA GLY A 92 21.18 0.48 15.00
C GLY A 92 20.45 1.81 14.93
N GLN A 93 19.11 1.83 14.89
CA GLN A 93 18.31 3.04 15.01
C GLN A 93 17.08 2.83 15.90
N ASP A 94 16.69 3.89 16.60
CA ASP A 94 15.44 3.96 17.36
C ASP A 94 14.22 3.74 16.46
N LEU A 95 13.14 3.18 17.01
CA LEU A 95 11.88 2.88 16.31
C LEU A 95 11.36 4.06 15.49
N LEU A 96 11.47 5.29 16.01
CA LEU A 96 11.01 6.53 15.36
C LEU A 96 12.17 7.29 14.69
N GLY A 97 13.40 6.80 14.90
CA GLY A 97 14.66 7.35 14.40
C GLY A 97 14.87 7.25 12.89
N THR A 98 13.96 6.63 12.15
CA THR A 98 14.11 6.30 10.72
C THR A 98 14.38 7.53 9.84
N GLN A 99 15.17 7.34 8.77
CA GLN A 99 15.56 8.43 7.86
C GLN A 99 14.35 9.11 7.21
N ARG A 100 13.32 8.33 6.84
CA ARG A 100 12.12 8.82 6.16
C ARG A 100 10.97 9.08 7.13
N LYS A 101 11.14 8.87 8.43
CA LYS A 101 10.15 9.18 9.47
C LYS A 101 8.78 8.53 9.21
N GLY A 102 8.76 7.35 8.58
CA GLY A 102 7.55 6.58 8.33
C GLY A 102 6.93 6.08 9.64
N ASN A 103 7.73 5.51 10.54
CA ASN A 103 7.27 5.08 11.86
C ASN A 103 6.75 6.24 12.72
N LEU A 104 7.40 7.40 12.67
CA LEU A 104 6.88 8.62 13.32
C LEU A 104 5.54 9.08 12.73
N LEU A 105 5.35 8.94 11.41
CA LEU A 105 4.07 9.22 10.77
C LEU A 105 3.00 8.23 11.25
N LEU A 106 3.31 6.94 11.29
CA LEU A 106 2.42 5.90 11.79
C LEU A 106 1.99 6.18 13.23
N GLU A 107 2.95 6.39 14.14
CA GLU A 107 2.67 6.67 15.56
C GLU A 107 1.67 7.84 15.71
N LYS A 108 1.95 8.97 15.06
CA LYS A 108 1.09 10.16 15.13
C LYS A 108 -0.31 9.92 14.55
N VAL A 109 -0.38 9.24 13.41
CA VAL A 109 -1.63 9.02 12.69
C VAL A 109 -2.52 8.03 13.45
N PHE A 110 -1.95 6.93 13.95
CA PHE A 110 -2.71 5.96 14.72
C PHE A 110 -3.16 6.56 16.06
N ALA A 111 -2.30 7.29 16.78
CA ALA A 111 -2.72 7.99 17.99
C ALA A 111 -3.92 8.92 17.74
N ALA A 112 -3.86 9.73 16.68
CA ALA A 112 -4.98 10.62 16.31
C ALA A 112 -6.24 9.84 15.85
N SER A 113 -6.08 8.66 15.26
CA SER A 113 -7.19 7.88 14.70
C SER A 113 -8.17 7.37 15.77
N PHE A 114 -7.69 7.19 16.99
CA PHE A 114 -8.48 6.81 18.16
C PHE A 114 -8.94 8.01 19.00
N GLY A 115 -8.58 9.23 18.61
CA GLY A 115 -9.00 10.47 19.27
C GLY A 115 -10.39 10.96 18.84
N THR A 116 -10.61 12.26 18.97
CA THR A 116 -11.87 12.91 18.58
C THR A 116 -11.99 13.05 17.05
N ALA A 117 -13.16 13.46 16.56
CA ALA A 117 -13.31 13.85 15.15
C ALA A 117 -12.33 14.98 14.76
N ALA A 118 -12.05 15.92 15.68
CA ALA A 118 -11.08 16.99 15.46
C ALA A 118 -9.64 16.48 15.34
N ASP A 119 -9.30 15.37 15.99
CA ASP A 119 -8.00 14.73 15.83
C ASP A 119 -7.91 13.98 14.50
N ARG A 120 -8.97 13.27 14.11
CA ARG A 120 -9.05 12.60 12.79
C ARG A 120 -9.03 13.58 11.62
N MET A 121 -9.55 14.80 11.78
CA MET A 121 -9.44 15.85 10.77
C MET A 121 -7.99 16.24 10.44
N LYS A 122 -7.04 15.99 11.35
CA LYS A 122 -5.61 16.26 11.15
C LYS A 122 -4.89 15.13 10.40
N ILE A 123 -5.54 13.99 10.21
CA ILE A 123 -4.93 12.82 9.58
C ILE A 123 -4.94 13.00 8.05
N PRO A 124 -3.77 12.88 7.39
CA PRO A 124 -3.72 12.90 5.93
C PRO A 124 -4.34 11.62 5.35
N PRO A 125 -4.97 11.68 4.18
CA PRO A 125 -5.35 10.47 3.46
C PRO A 125 -4.12 9.68 3.01
N PHE A 126 -4.23 8.36 3.09
CA PHE A 126 -3.23 7.40 2.64
C PHE A 126 -3.74 6.68 1.39
N LEU A 127 -2.97 6.71 0.32
CA LEU A 127 -3.28 6.00 -0.92
C LEU A 127 -2.43 4.73 -0.99
N PHE A 128 -3.06 3.57 -1.15
CA PHE A 128 -2.35 2.30 -1.27
C PHE A 128 -2.07 1.97 -2.74
N LEU A 129 -0.79 1.86 -3.07
CA LEU A 129 -0.30 1.44 -4.38
C LEU A 129 0.59 0.23 -4.25
N GLU A 130 0.49 -0.67 -5.22
CA GLU A 130 1.29 -1.88 -5.27
C GLU A 130 1.95 -2.01 -6.63
N LYS A 131 3.20 -2.47 -6.65
CA LYS A 131 3.90 -2.76 -7.90
C LYS A 131 3.18 -3.86 -8.68
N VAL A 132 3.07 -3.71 -10.00
CA VAL A 132 2.60 -4.78 -10.89
C VAL A 132 3.55 -5.03 -12.04
N GLY A 133 3.72 -6.31 -12.40
CA GLY A 133 4.60 -6.74 -13.48
C GLY A 133 6.09 -6.49 -13.20
N THR A 134 6.88 -6.49 -14.28
CA THR A 134 8.35 -6.37 -14.21
C THR A 134 8.86 -4.93 -14.27
N GLY A 135 8.02 -4.00 -14.74
CA GLY A 135 8.35 -2.58 -14.88
C GLY A 135 8.16 -1.77 -13.58
N ARG A 136 7.83 -0.49 -13.75
CA ARG A 136 7.51 0.44 -12.65
C ARG A 136 6.01 0.71 -12.52
N ASP A 137 5.19 -0.07 -13.21
CA ASP A 137 3.75 0.06 -13.17
C ASP A 137 3.24 -0.19 -11.76
N VAL A 138 2.16 0.50 -11.40
CA VAL A 138 1.51 0.34 -10.11
C VAL A 138 0.02 0.14 -10.29
N ILE A 139 -0.58 -0.67 -9.43
CA ILE A 139 -2.03 -0.79 -9.28
C ILE A 139 -2.46 0.03 -8.07
N PHE A 140 -3.55 0.81 -8.21
CA PHE A 140 -4.17 1.48 -7.06
C PHE A 140 -5.10 0.50 -6.36
N ARG A 141 -4.78 0.16 -5.10
CA ARG A 141 -5.55 -0.78 -4.28
C ARG A 141 -6.63 -0.09 -3.43
N GLY A 142 -6.45 1.19 -3.11
CA GLY A 142 -7.54 2.00 -2.54
C GLY A 142 -7.11 3.14 -1.61
N LEU A 143 -8.11 3.85 -1.09
CA LEU A 143 -7.95 4.87 -0.06
C LEU A 143 -7.99 4.21 1.31
N LEU A 144 -6.99 4.47 2.14
CA LEU A 144 -6.82 3.83 3.45
C LEU A 144 -7.30 4.73 4.59
N ALA A 145 -7.95 4.13 5.57
CA ALA A 145 -8.16 4.66 6.91
C ALA A 145 -7.28 3.91 7.92
N PRO A 146 -6.54 4.61 8.81
CA PRO A 146 -5.81 3.98 9.91
C PRO A 146 -6.74 3.22 10.87
N GLY A 147 -6.34 2.01 11.24
CA GLY A 147 -7.12 1.11 12.08
C GLY A 147 -8.14 0.28 11.29
N ALA A 148 -8.85 -0.56 12.03
CA ALA A 148 -9.95 -1.37 11.53
C ALA A 148 -11.02 -1.54 12.61
N GLU A 149 -12.25 -1.87 12.19
CA GLU A 149 -13.33 -2.18 13.10
C GLU A 149 -12.99 -3.43 13.93
N GLY A 150 -13.28 -3.39 15.23
CA GLY A 150 -12.96 -4.48 16.17
C GLY A 150 -11.51 -4.54 16.64
N PHE A 151 -10.59 -3.73 16.09
CA PHE A 151 -9.19 -3.68 16.54
C PHE A 151 -8.95 -2.55 17.55
N PRO A 152 -8.46 -2.85 18.76
CA PRO A 152 -8.06 -1.83 19.72
C PRO A 152 -6.76 -1.13 19.30
N PRO A 153 -6.40 0.03 19.91
CA PRO A 153 -5.21 0.80 19.55
C PRO A 153 -3.91 0.00 19.43
N GLU A 154 -3.66 -0.87 20.41
CA GLU A 154 -2.47 -1.69 20.54
C GLU A 154 -2.34 -2.79 19.47
N GLU A 155 -3.45 -3.20 18.86
CA GLU A 155 -3.44 -4.12 17.73
C GLU A 155 -3.48 -3.38 16.39
N ALA A 156 -4.02 -2.17 16.35
CA ALA A 156 -4.04 -1.36 15.14
C ALA A 156 -2.63 -0.87 14.77
N LEU A 157 -1.79 -0.53 15.75
CA LEU A 157 -0.38 -0.23 15.56
C LEU A 157 0.45 -0.92 16.67
N LYS A 158 1.23 -1.93 16.28
CA LYS A 158 1.99 -2.76 17.20
C LYS A 158 3.49 -2.63 16.93
N ALA A 159 4.27 -2.32 17.96
CA ALA A 159 5.72 -2.49 17.89
C ALA A 159 6.05 -3.99 17.95
N ILE A 160 6.82 -4.47 16.97
CA ILE A 160 7.23 -5.87 16.84
C ILE A 160 8.74 -5.95 16.84
N TRP A 161 9.26 -6.96 17.54
CA TRP A 161 10.68 -7.27 17.55
C TRP A 161 11.04 -8.13 16.33
N ARG A 162 12.19 -7.83 15.74
CA ARG A 162 12.85 -8.63 14.72
C ARG A 162 14.26 -8.97 15.17
N GLU A 163 14.66 -10.20 14.87
CA GLU A 163 16.01 -10.67 15.03
C GLU A 163 16.74 -10.56 13.68
N SER A 164 18.00 -10.14 13.71
CA SER A 164 18.88 -10.18 12.56
C SER A 164 20.30 -10.51 12.98
N ILE A 165 21.17 -10.78 12.01
CA ILE A 165 22.60 -11.04 12.27
C ILE A 165 23.27 -9.84 12.95
N GLU A 166 22.81 -8.62 12.68
CA GLU A 166 23.35 -7.39 13.26
C GLU A 166 22.73 -7.04 14.64
N GLY A 167 21.81 -7.87 15.14
CA GLY A 167 21.13 -7.72 16.42
C GLY A 167 19.62 -7.53 16.31
N PRO A 168 18.93 -7.45 17.46
CA PRO A 168 17.49 -7.23 17.49
C PRO A 168 17.14 -5.77 17.26
N TYR A 169 15.96 -5.53 16.70
CA TYR A 169 15.42 -4.19 16.47
C TYR A 169 13.88 -4.22 16.44
N GLU A 170 13.27 -3.07 16.66
CA GLU A 170 11.81 -2.93 16.63
C GLU A 170 11.35 -2.26 15.34
N ASN A 171 10.21 -2.71 14.82
CA ASN A 171 9.50 -2.03 13.74
C ASN A 171 8.00 -1.99 14.05
N TYR A 172 7.24 -1.17 13.32
CA TYR A 172 5.79 -1.22 13.43
C TYR A 172 5.17 -2.25 12.50
N GLU A 173 4.16 -2.96 13.00
CA GLU A 173 3.09 -3.59 12.23
C GLU A 173 1.86 -2.70 12.35
N SER A 174 1.31 -2.27 11.22
CA SER A 174 0.15 -1.37 11.16
C SER A 174 -1.02 -2.00 10.41
N ARG A 175 -2.24 -1.76 10.88
CA ARG A 175 -3.48 -2.20 10.24
C ARG A 175 -4.23 -1.00 9.67
N PHE A 176 -4.46 -1.01 8.37
CA PHE A 176 -5.29 -0.03 7.69
C PHE A 176 -6.53 -0.71 7.11
N THR A 177 -7.64 0.01 7.06
CA THR A 177 -8.83 -0.41 6.32
C THR A 177 -8.85 0.26 4.95
N VAL A 178 -9.04 -0.52 3.89
CA VAL A 178 -9.35 0.00 2.56
C VAL A 178 -10.81 0.44 2.53
N LEU A 179 -11.04 1.75 2.43
CA LEU A 179 -12.38 2.33 2.38
C LEU A 179 -13.08 2.01 1.06
N ASN A 180 -14.40 1.92 1.11
CA ASN A 180 -15.31 1.69 0.00
C ASN A 180 -15.38 2.91 -0.95
N VAL A 181 -14.27 3.12 -1.65
CA VAL A 181 -14.05 4.25 -2.55
C VAL A 181 -13.50 3.68 -3.85
N GLY A 182 -14.40 3.37 -4.79
CA GLY A 182 -14.00 2.84 -6.10
C GLY A 182 -13.20 3.83 -6.95
N ARG A 183 -13.29 5.12 -6.65
CA ARG A 183 -12.59 6.20 -7.36
C ARG A 183 -12.30 7.36 -6.42
N VAL A 184 -11.03 7.75 -6.33
CA VAL A 184 -10.58 9.01 -5.72
C VAL A 184 -10.37 10.03 -6.84
N ARG A 185 -11.13 11.13 -6.81
CA ARG A 185 -11.10 12.14 -7.88
C ARG A 185 -9.81 12.94 -7.88
N ARG A 186 -9.30 13.28 -9.07
CA ARG A 186 -8.14 14.15 -9.26
C ARG A 186 -8.30 15.50 -8.57
N THR A 187 -9.48 16.09 -8.70
CA THR A 187 -9.89 17.35 -8.06
C THR A 187 -9.72 17.33 -6.55
N TRP A 188 -10.09 16.23 -5.88
CA TRP A 188 -9.91 16.05 -4.44
C TRP A 188 -8.43 15.97 -4.07
N ILE A 189 -7.65 15.15 -4.78
CA ILE A 189 -6.22 14.98 -4.50
C ILE A 189 -5.49 16.32 -4.67
N ASP A 190 -5.79 17.09 -5.73
CA ASP A 190 -5.17 18.39 -5.98
C ASP A 190 -5.49 19.41 -4.89
N ALA A 191 -6.74 19.44 -4.43
CA ALA A 191 -7.16 20.29 -3.32
C ALA A 191 -6.41 19.95 -2.02
N VAL A 192 -6.32 18.66 -1.68
CA VAL A 192 -5.60 18.18 -0.49
C VAL A 192 -4.11 18.51 -0.57
N VAL A 193 -3.48 18.29 -1.72
CA VAL A 193 -2.07 18.64 -1.96
C VAL A 193 -1.83 20.15 -1.78
N LYS A 194 -2.77 20.99 -2.22
CA LYS A 194 -2.74 22.45 -2.02
C LYS A 194 -2.96 22.88 -0.57
N GLY A 195 -3.38 21.97 0.31
CA GLY A 195 -3.54 22.20 1.74
C GLY A 195 -4.98 22.44 2.17
N ILE A 196 -5.97 22.22 1.29
CA ILE A 196 -7.37 22.21 1.69
C ILE A 196 -7.60 20.96 2.57
N PRO A 197 -8.24 21.09 3.75
CA PRO A 197 -8.55 19.94 4.58
C PRO A 197 -9.32 18.87 3.79
N PRO A 198 -8.98 17.57 3.93
CA PRO A 198 -9.58 16.51 3.11
C PRO A 198 -11.11 16.47 3.12
N VAL A 199 -11.74 16.77 4.27
CA VAL A 199 -13.20 16.83 4.42
C VAL A 199 -13.85 18.08 3.81
N GLU A 200 -13.07 19.13 3.55
CA GLU A 200 -13.53 20.38 2.93
C GLU A 200 -13.22 20.41 1.42
N ALA A 201 -12.31 19.57 0.96
CA ALA A 201 -11.93 19.47 -0.44
C ALA A 201 -13.11 19.02 -1.33
N PRO A 202 -13.21 19.55 -2.57
CA PRO A 202 -14.20 19.10 -3.54
C PRO A 202 -14.05 17.61 -3.80
N ASP A 203 -15.17 16.94 -4.08
CA ASP A 203 -15.22 15.50 -4.36
C ASP A 203 -14.63 14.61 -3.25
N CYS A 204 -14.63 15.08 -2.00
CA CYS A 204 -14.26 14.27 -0.85
C CYS A 204 -15.06 12.96 -0.82
N PRO A 205 -14.40 11.78 -0.84
CA PRO A 205 -15.08 10.50 -0.74
C PRO A 205 -15.96 10.43 0.51
N SER A 206 -17.19 9.96 0.35
CA SER A 206 -18.15 9.85 1.46
C SER A 206 -17.63 8.94 2.58
N ALA A 207 -17.05 7.79 2.24
CA ALA A 207 -16.45 6.87 3.20
C ALA A 207 -15.32 7.52 4.01
N TRP A 208 -14.50 8.37 3.40
CA TRP A 208 -13.47 9.15 4.11
C TRP A 208 -14.09 10.14 5.09
N ARG A 209 -15.11 10.90 4.65
CA ARG A 209 -15.83 11.84 5.51
C ARG A 209 -16.49 11.14 6.70
N SER A 210 -17.11 9.98 6.46
CA SER A 210 -17.73 9.14 7.50
C SER A 210 -16.68 8.67 8.51
N TRP A 211 -15.55 8.16 8.04
CA TRP A 211 -14.46 7.74 8.93
C TRP A 211 -13.91 8.91 9.78
N VAL A 212 -13.67 10.08 9.19
CA VAL A 212 -13.23 11.25 9.96
C VAL A 212 -14.27 11.65 11.01
N THR A 213 -15.55 11.66 10.65
CA THR A 213 -16.62 12.15 11.53
C THR A 213 -16.91 11.18 12.68
N SER A 214 -17.08 9.89 12.40
CA SER A 214 -17.58 8.91 13.36
C SER A 214 -16.66 7.71 13.61
N ARG A 215 -15.48 7.65 12.95
CA ARG A 215 -14.59 6.49 12.95
C ARG A 215 -15.27 5.21 12.44
N SER A 216 -16.31 5.37 11.60
CA SER A 216 -16.97 4.27 10.92
C SER A 216 -16.16 3.83 9.71
N TYR A 217 -15.90 2.53 9.61
CA TYR A 217 -15.12 1.91 8.54
C TYR A 217 -16.07 1.32 7.48
N ASP A 218 -16.42 2.09 6.45
CA ASP A 218 -17.10 1.54 5.27
C ASP A 218 -16.07 0.81 4.40
N VAL A 219 -15.98 -0.51 4.58
CA VAL A 219 -14.96 -1.37 3.97
C VAL A 219 -15.24 -1.63 2.49
N SER A 220 -14.20 -1.55 1.66
CA SER A 220 -14.29 -1.83 0.22
C SER A 220 -14.68 -3.27 -0.08
N ARG A 221 -15.82 -3.46 -0.75
CA ARG A 221 -16.25 -4.76 -1.31
C ARG A 221 -15.69 -5.02 -2.71
N LEU A 222 -15.01 -4.03 -3.28
CA LEU A 222 -14.48 -4.10 -4.65
C LEU A 222 -13.20 -4.95 -4.73
N LEU A 223 -12.61 -5.31 -3.59
CA LEU A 223 -11.38 -6.11 -3.53
C LEU A 223 -11.64 -7.59 -3.84
N VAL A 224 -12.83 -8.12 -3.51
CA VAL A 224 -13.17 -9.55 -3.63
C VAL A 224 -13.33 -10.04 -5.09
N THR A 225 -13.25 -9.14 -6.09
CA THR A 225 -13.61 -9.48 -7.49
C THR A 225 -12.47 -10.08 -8.34
N SER A 226 -11.32 -10.45 -7.78
CA SER A 226 -10.21 -11.05 -8.55
C SER A 226 -10.06 -12.57 -8.39
N THR A 227 -11.16 -13.32 -8.46
CA THR A 227 -11.09 -14.74 -8.85
C THR A 227 -11.44 -14.89 -10.33
N TYR A 228 -10.48 -14.52 -11.21
CA TYR A 228 -10.53 -14.93 -12.62
C TYR A 228 -9.29 -15.77 -12.95
N SER A 229 -9.52 -17.08 -12.94
CA SER A 229 -8.82 -18.18 -13.60
C SER A 229 -7.40 -17.93 -14.13
N SER A 230 -6.40 -18.34 -13.35
CA SER A 230 -5.17 -18.91 -13.92
C SER A 230 -5.35 -20.42 -14.08
N SER A 231 -6.08 -20.84 -15.11
CA SER A 231 -6.08 -22.22 -15.58
C SER A 231 -5.90 -22.22 -17.10
N SER A 232 -4.64 -22.32 -17.52
CA SER A 232 -4.26 -22.75 -18.86
C SER A 232 -2.91 -23.46 -18.76
N SER A 233 -3.03 -24.75 -18.45
CA SER A 233 -2.15 -25.88 -18.70
C SER A 233 -0.87 -25.63 -19.52
N ILE A 234 0.29 -25.88 -18.89
CA ILE A 234 1.41 -26.55 -19.56
C ILE A 234 1.61 -27.88 -18.82
N ARG A 235 0.95 -28.91 -19.33
CA ARG A 235 1.22 -30.30 -18.96
C ARG A 235 2.49 -30.69 -19.71
N SER A 236 3.64 -30.72 -19.04
CA SER A 236 4.82 -31.36 -19.61
C SER A 236 4.59 -32.87 -19.62
N GLU A 237 4.51 -33.43 -20.81
CA GLU A 237 4.58 -34.87 -21.01
C GLU A 237 5.97 -35.33 -20.58
N ARG A 238 6.05 -36.04 -19.46
CA ARG A 238 7.18 -36.93 -19.18
C ARG A 238 6.89 -38.27 -19.83
N SER A 239 7.65 -38.58 -20.88
CA SER A 239 7.72 -39.91 -21.47
C SER A 239 8.17 -40.95 -20.42
N PRO A 240 7.59 -42.16 -20.37
CA PRO A 240 8.12 -43.24 -19.56
C PRO A 240 9.38 -43.82 -20.23
N LEU A 241 10.45 -43.95 -19.45
CA LEU A 241 11.62 -44.76 -19.82
C LEU A 241 11.18 -46.22 -19.99
N SER A 242 11.34 -46.74 -21.20
CA SER A 242 11.17 -48.16 -21.52
C SER A 242 12.28 -48.98 -20.87
N ALA A 243 11.90 -50.01 -20.12
CA ALA A 243 12.77 -51.10 -19.73
C ALA A 243 13.19 -51.87 -21.01
N GLY A 244 14.48 -51.86 -21.31
CA GLY A 244 15.12 -52.69 -22.33
C GLY A 244 16.04 -53.68 -21.65
N SER A 245 15.67 -54.94 -21.76
CA SER A 245 16.43 -56.14 -21.38
C SER A 245 17.76 -56.24 -22.11
N ASP A 246 18.82 -56.58 -21.40
CA ASP A 246 19.93 -57.36 -21.97
C ASP A 246 20.33 -58.45 -20.98
N SER A 247 19.80 -59.63 -21.23
CA SER A 247 20.38 -60.89 -20.78
C SER A 247 21.14 -61.52 -21.95
N ALA A 248 22.35 -61.97 -21.65
CA ALA A 248 22.94 -63.25 -22.07
C ALA A 248 24.32 -63.17 -22.76
N ASN A 249 25.31 -63.63 -21.98
CA ASN A 249 26.15 -64.80 -22.29
C ASN A 249 27.62 -64.63 -22.71
N PHE A 250 28.45 -65.21 -21.82
CA PHE A 250 29.60 -66.10 -22.05
C PHE A 250 30.85 -65.54 -22.73
N ARG A 251 31.91 -65.32 -21.93
CA ARG A 251 32.96 -66.33 -21.65
C ARG A 251 33.74 -65.97 -20.39
#